data_AF-A0A800AJG3-F1
#
_entry.id   AF-A0A800AJG3-F1
#
_cell.length_a   1.000
_cell.length_b   1.000
_cell.length_c   1.000
_cell.angle_alpha   90.00
_cell.angle_beta   90.00
_cell.angle_gamma   90.00
#
_symmetry.space_group_name_H-M   'P 1'
#
loop_
_entity.id
_entity.type
_entity.pdbx_description
1 polymer ?
#
loop_
_entity_poly.entity_id
_entity_poly.type
_entity_poly.pdbx_seq_one_letter_code
_entity_poly.pdbx_strand_id
1 'polypeptide(L)'
;MLAIGCRFTQIDTGSWSMEMPQPLIQIDADKSELGKEYPIAAGIAGDVKIVLGQLLEAVKNSGGLKKDAWKPILKGIKDEIHQQPKLPVLSELREVLGYRQSRFTFPTFQMKLEAYYSISEITGNTGFLIINEYFSDERSQV
;
A
#
# COMPACT_ATOMS: atom_id res chain seq x y z
N MET A 1 -7.68 -15.84 -1.95
CA MET A 1 -6.71 -14.92 -1.31
C MET A 1 -6.52 -15.29 0.15
N LEU A 2 -5.30 -15.13 0.70
CA LEU A 2 -5.04 -15.28 2.14
C LEU A 2 -4.56 -13.93 2.70
N ALA A 3 -5.37 -13.31 3.55
CA ALA A 3 -5.10 -12.05 4.22
C ALA A 3 -4.65 -12.30 5.66
N ILE A 4 -3.57 -11.66 6.09
CA ILE A 4 -2.93 -11.92 7.40
C ILE A 4 -2.65 -10.57 8.06
N GLY A 5 -3.29 -10.30 9.21
CA GLY A 5 -3.14 -9.04 9.95
C GLY A 5 -3.42 -7.80 9.11
N CYS A 6 -4.33 -7.91 8.16
CA CYS A 6 -4.64 -6.88 7.17
C CYS A 6 -6.00 -6.26 7.49
N ARG A 7 -6.04 -4.93 7.51
CA ARG A 7 -7.29 -4.18 7.55
C ARG A 7 -7.60 -3.67 6.15
N PHE A 8 -8.81 -3.95 5.67
CA PHE A 8 -9.26 -3.50 4.36
C PHE A 8 -9.83 -2.08 4.45
N THR A 9 -8.93 -1.10 4.65
CA THR A 9 -9.35 0.29 4.86
C THR A 9 -9.99 0.88 3.60
N GLN A 10 -10.74 1.96 3.79
CA GLN A 10 -11.36 2.70 2.69
C GLN A 10 -10.35 3.09 1.61
N ILE A 11 -9.16 3.54 2.01
CA ILE A 11 -8.15 4.07 1.08
C ILE A 11 -7.56 2.93 0.26
N ASP A 12 -7.21 1.82 0.92
CA ASP A 12 -6.56 0.67 0.28
C ASP A 12 -7.47 -0.06 -0.71
N THR A 13 -8.79 0.15 -0.58
CA THR A 13 -9.81 -0.61 -1.32
C THR A 13 -10.65 0.25 -2.26
N GLY A 14 -10.26 1.50 -2.49
CA GLY A 14 -10.98 2.40 -3.39
C GLY A 14 -12.39 2.73 -2.89
N SER A 15 -12.53 3.07 -1.62
CA SER A 15 -13.83 3.21 -0.95
C SER A 15 -14.68 1.94 -0.94
N TRP A 16 -14.03 0.81 -0.62
CA TRP A 16 -14.62 -0.53 -0.60
C TRP A 16 -15.21 -1.00 -1.93
N SER A 17 -14.88 -0.33 -3.05
CA SER A 17 -15.33 -0.74 -4.38
C SER A 17 -14.51 -1.89 -4.98
N MET A 18 -13.36 -2.22 -4.39
CA MET A 18 -12.50 -3.29 -4.87
C MET A 18 -13.18 -4.66 -4.74
N GLU A 19 -13.24 -5.41 -5.83
CA GLU A 19 -13.67 -6.79 -5.82
C GLU A 19 -12.55 -7.70 -5.30
N MET A 20 -12.74 -8.28 -4.12
CA MET A 20 -11.73 -9.13 -3.49
C MET A 20 -11.69 -10.52 -4.12
N PRO A 21 -10.50 -11.04 -4.49
CA PRO A 21 -10.37 -12.39 -5.04
C PRO A 21 -10.84 -13.47 -4.06
N GLN A 22 -11.88 -14.21 -4.46
CA GLN A 22 -12.46 -15.30 -3.67
C GLN A 22 -11.83 -16.67 -4.00
N PRO A 23 -11.79 -17.62 -3.04
CA PRO A 23 -12.23 -17.47 -1.64
C PRO A 23 -11.26 -16.60 -0.84
N LEU A 24 -11.80 -15.72 0.01
CA LEU A 24 -11.03 -14.91 0.95
C LEU A 24 -10.90 -15.64 2.29
N ILE A 25 -9.67 -15.91 2.72
CA ILE A 25 -9.35 -16.44 4.05
C ILE A 25 -8.64 -15.33 4.82
N GLN A 26 -9.06 -15.05 6.05
CA GLN A 26 -8.49 -13.99 6.88
C GLN A 26 -7.96 -14.55 8.20
N ILE A 27 -6.77 -14.08 8.60
CA ILE A 27 -6.16 -14.35 9.90
C ILE A 27 -5.95 -13.00 10.58
N ASP A 28 -6.51 -12.82 11.77
CA ASP A 28 -6.31 -11.60 12.56
C ASP A 28 -6.28 -11.95 14.06
N ALA A 29 -5.56 -11.16 14.86
CA ALA A 29 -5.57 -11.32 16.31
C ALA A 29 -6.88 -10.82 16.93
N ASP A 30 -7.50 -9.81 16.33
CA ASP A 30 -8.79 -9.27 16.74
C ASP A 30 -9.92 -9.98 15.97
N LYS A 31 -10.73 -10.74 16.70
CA LYS A 31 -11.89 -11.44 16.14
C LYS A 31 -12.89 -10.49 15.49
N SER A 32 -12.99 -9.24 15.95
CA SER A 32 -13.94 -8.26 15.42
C SER A 32 -13.58 -7.75 14.02
N GLU A 33 -12.34 -7.93 13.59
CA GLU A 33 -11.88 -7.53 12.25
C GLU A 33 -12.15 -8.62 11.19
N LEU A 34 -12.47 -9.85 11.60
CA LEU A 34 -12.72 -10.95 10.67
C LEU A 34 -14.03 -10.73 9.90
N GLY A 35 -13.91 -10.59 8.58
CA GLY A 35 -15.06 -10.43 7.68
C GLY A 35 -15.84 -9.13 7.87
N LYS A 36 -15.22 -8.14 8.51
CA LYS A 36 -15.84 -6.86 8.84
C LYS A 36 -16.11 -6.02 7.58
N GLU A 37 -15.14 -5.89 6.69
CA GLU A 37 -15.28 -5.12 5.46
C GLU A 37 -15.66 -5.96 4.24
N TYR A 38 -15.19 -7.22 4.18
CA TYR A 38 -15.41 -8.11 3.03
C TYR A 38 -15.87 -9.51 3.47
N PRO A 39 -16.77 -10.17 2.73
CA PRO A 39 -17.15 -11.55 3.02
C PRO A 39 -15.96 -12.50 2.96
N ILE A 40 -15.78 -13.29 4.02
CA ILE A 40 -14.73 -14.31 4.12
C ILE A 40 -15.32 -15.71 4.01
N ALA A 41 -14.57 -16.60 3.38
CA ALA A 41 -14.87 -18.03 3.35
C ALA A 41 -14.43 -18.73 4.66
N ALA A 42 -13.34 -18.25 5.27
CA ALA A 42 -12.86 -18.75 6.55
C ALA A 42 -12.09 -17.66 7.31
N GLY A 43 -12.25 -17.62 8.62
CA GLY A 43 -11.58 -16.69 9.52
C GLY A 43 -10.87 -17.41 10.67
N ILE A 44 -9.64 -17.01 10.97
CA ILE A 44 -8.88 -17.53 12.10
C ILE A 44 -8.53 -16.37 13.02
N ALA A 45 -9.12 -16.35 14.22
CA ALA A 45 -8.79 -15.38 15.27
C ALA A 45 -7.64 -15.91 16.12
N GLY A 46 -6.52 -15.20 16.18
CA GLY A 46 -5.40 -15.56 17.04
C GLY A 46 -4.07 -14.91 16.67
N ASP A 47 -3.06 -15.16 17.49
CA ASP A 47 -1.70 -14.71 17.21
C ASP A 47 -1.21 -15.28 15.88
N VAL A 48 -0.85 -14.38 14.97
CA VAL A 48 -0.45 -14.72 13.60
C VAL A 48 0.75 -15.67 13.57
N LYS A 49 1.71 -15.52 14.49
CA LYS A 49 2.90 -16.36 14.52
C LYS A 49 2.54 -17.81 14.90
N ILE A 50 1.65 -17.98 15.88
CA ILE A 50 1.15 -19.30 16.29
C ILE A 50 0.34 -19.93 15.15
N VAL A 51 -0.62 -19.19 14.57
CA VAL A 51 -1.49 -19.69 13.51
C VAL A 51 -0.68 -20.11 12.28
N LEU A 52 0.27 -19.27 11.84
CA LEU A 52 1.12 -19.59 10.69
C LEU A 52 2.04 -20.79 10.97
N GLY A 53 2.50 -20.95 12.21
CA GLY A 53 3.25 -22.14 12.63
C GLY A 53 2.44 -23.42 12.44
N GLN A 54 1.20 -23.43 12.95
CA GLN A 54 0.28 -24.57 12.83
C GLN A 54 -0.12 -24.85 11.38
N LEU A 55 -0.40 -23.81 10.58
CA LEU A 55 -0.71 -23.96 9.16
C LEU A 55 0.47 -24.53 8.38
N LEU A 56 1.69 -24.08 8.68
CA LEU A 56 2.90 -24.59 8.05
C LEU A 56 3.12 -26.08 8.36
N GLU A 57 2.92 -26.48 9.61
CA GLU A 57 2.98 -27.90 10.01
C GLU A 57 1.93 -28.74 9.29
N ALA A 58 0.68 -28.26 9.24
CA ALA A 58 -0.40 -28.94 8.52
C ALA A 58 -0.07 -29.14 7.03
N VAL A 59 0.45 -28.10 6.36
CA VAL A 59 0.83 -28.16 4.93
C VAL A 59 2.02 -29.10 4.68
N LYS A 60 2.99 -29.15 5.61
CA LYS A 60 4.10 -30.12 5.52
C LYS A 60 3.58 -31.54 5.64
N ASN A 61 2.67 -31.78 6.57
CA ASN A 61 2.08 -33.10 6.82
C ASN A 61 1.15 -33.56 5.68
N SER A 62 0.57 -32.63 4.91
CA SER A 62 -0.25 -32.94 3.74
C SER A 62 0.54 -33.28 2.47
N GLY A 63 1.86 -33.43 2.55
CA GLY A 63 2.73 -33.77 1.40
C GLY A 63 3.32 -32.56 0.67
N GLY A 64 3.14 -31.34 1.19
CA GLY A 64 3.71 -30.11 0.64
C GLY A 64 3.05 -29.62 -0.66
N LEU A 65 3.44 -28.41 -1.08
CA LEU A 65 2.97 -27.78 -2.33
C LEU A 65 4.06 -27.87 -3.42
N LYS A 66 3.65 -27.99 -4.69
CA LYS A 66 4.56 -27.84 -5.83
C LYS A 66 5.08 -26.41 -5.89
N LYS A 67 6.36 -26.21 -5.56
CA LYS A 67 7.01 -24.88 -5.44
C LYS A 67 7.16 -24.10 -6.75
N ASP A 68 6.91 -24.72 -7.90
CA ASP A 68 7.38 -24.19 -9.18
C ASP A 68 6.27 -23.65 -10.10
N ALA A 69 4.99 -23.85 -9.77
CA ALA A 69 3.89 -23.42 -10.63
C ALA A 69 3.79 -21.89 -10.80
N TRP A 70 4.18 -21.12 -9.78
CA TRP A 70 4.00 -19.66 -9.75
C TRP A 70 5.21 -18.87 -10.26
N LYS A 71 6.40 -19.48 -10.29
CA LYS A 71 7.63 -18.82 -10.74
C LYS A 71 7.54 -18.19 -12.13
N PRO A 72 7.05 -18.87 -13.18
CA PRO A 72 6.95 -18.25 -14.51
C PRO A 72 5.93 -17.11 -14.53
N ILE A 73 4.82 -17.22 -13.80
CA ILE A 73 3.77 -16.19 -13.71
C ILE A 73 4.35 -14.91 -13.08
N LEU A 74 5.01 -15.04 -11.93
CA LEU A 74 5.62 -13.90 -11.23
C LEU A 74 6.72 -13.24 -12.06
N LYS A 75 7.51 -14.04 -12.79
CA LYS A 75 8.53 -13.52 -13.71
C LYS A 75 7.88 -12.67 -14.81
N GLY A 76 6.81 -13.17 -15.44
CA GLY A 76 6.08 -12.43 -16.48
C GLY A 76 5.55 -11.08 -15.98
N ILE A 77 4.88 -11.07 -14.83
CA ILE A 77 4.36 -9.83 -14.22
C ILE A 77 5.48 -8.85 -13.89
N LYS A 78 6.59 -9.34 -13.33
CA LYS A 78 7.74 -8.49 -13.00
C LYS A 78 8.38 -7.89 -14.25
N ASP A 79 8.55 -8.69 -15.30
CA ASP A 79 9.12 -8.25 -16.56
C ASP A 79 8.22 -7.20 -17.23
N GLU A 80 6.90 -7.36 -17.17
CA GLU A 80 5.91 -6.39 -17.66
C GLU A 80 6.02 -5.05 -16.92
N ILE A 81 5.98 -5.07 -15.58
CA ILE A 81 6.11 -3.85 -14.76
C ILE A 81 7.44 -3.14 -15.05
N HIS A 82 8.51 -3.90 -15.26
CA HIS A 82 9.84 -3.34 -15.55
C HIS A 82 9.93 -2.68 -16.93
N GLN A 83 9.13 -3.15 -17.90
CA GLN A 83 9.08 -2.60 -19.25
C GLN A 83 8.19 -1.36 -19.36
N GLN A 84 7.37 -1.06 -18.34
CA GLN A 84 6.56 0.14 -18.34
C GLN A 84 7.48 1.38 -18.37
N PRO A 85 7.15 2.39 -19.19
CA PRO A 85 7.90 3.62 -19.20
C PRO A 85 7.87 4.22 -17.80
N LYS A 86 9.03 4.65 -17.31
CA LYS A 86 9.09 5.39 -16.05
C LYS A 86 8.12 6.56 -16.17
N LEU A 87 7.25 6.70 -15.18
CA LEU A 87 6.30 7.81 -15.16
C LEU A 87 7.08 9.11 -15.38
N PRO A 88 6.56 10.02 -16.21
CA PRO A 88 7.17 11.33 -16.42
C PRO A 88 7.49 11.91 -15.04
N VAL A 89 8.76 12.25 -14.85
CA VAL A 89 9.25 12.81 -13.58
C VAL A 89 8.34 14.00 -13.24
N LEU A 90 8.09 14.24 -11.94
CA LEU A 90 7.18 15.29 -11.48
C LEU A 90 7.36 16.65 -12.19
N SER A 91 8.56 16.93 -12.73
CA SER A 91 8.86 18.07 -13.60
C SER A 91 8.00 18.13 -14.87
N GLU A 92 7.86 17.03 -15.60
CA GLU A 92 7.08 16.96 -16.85
C GLU A 92 5.57 17.01 -16.55
N LEU A 93 5.12 16.36 -15.47
CA LEU A 93 3.73 16.46 -15.02
C LEU A 93 3.38 17.89 -14.57
N ARG A 94 4.29 18.60 -13.91
CA ARG A 94 4.12 20.00 -13.50
C ARG A 94 3.96 20.93 -14.70
N GLU A 95 4.67 20.64 -15.79
CA GLU A 95 4.60 21.40 -17.05
C GLU A 95 3.26 21.16 -17.76
N VAL A 96 2.84 19.90 -17.88
CA VAL A 96 1.58 19.51 -18.55
C VAL A 96 0.34 19.95 -17.77
N LEU A 97 0.35 19.82 -16.44
CA LEU A 97 -0.78 20.24 -15.60
C LEU A 97 -0.88 21.75 -15.41
N GLY A 98 0.06 22.54 -15.99
CA GLY A 98 -0.01 23.99 -15.99
C GLY A 98 -0.13 24.57 -14.58
N TYR A 99 0.53 23.97 -13.58
CA TYR A 99 0.46 24.40 -12.18
C TYR A 99 1.14 25.77 -12.05
N ARG A 100 0.40 26.82 -12.37
CA ARG A 100 0.76 28.20 -12.03
C ARG A 100 0.86 28.23 -10.51
N GLN A 101 2.05 28.54 -10.00
CA GLN A 101 2.22 28.90 -8.59
C GLN A 101 1.41 30.16 -8.28
N SER A 102 0.11 30.01 -8.01
CA SER A 102 -0.62 30.98 -7.22
C SER A 102 -0.08 30.85 -5.80
N ARG A 103 0.61 31.91 -5.36
CA ARG A 103 1.21 32.05 -4.04
C ARG A 103 0.09 32.11 -3.00
N PHE A 104 -0.38 30.96 -2.54
CA PHE A 104 -1.30 30.89 -1.42
C PHE A 104 -0.52 31.05 -0.11
N THR A 105 -0.68 32.19 0.55
CA THR A 105 -0.24 32.36 1.94
C THR A 105 -1.28 31.70 2.84
N PHE A 106 -0.94 30.54 3.40
CA PHE A 106 -1.70 29.92 4.48
C PHE A 106 -1.01 30.21 5.82
N PRO A 107 -1.75 30.58 6.88
CA PRO A 107 -1.19 30.77 8.20
C PRO A 107 -0.72 29.42 8.77
N THR A 108 0.59 29.28 8.93
CA THR A 108 1.28 28.06 9.39
C THR A 108 0.88 27.70 10.82
N PHE A 109 0.27 26.53 11.04
CA PHE A 109 0.28 25.86 12.35
C PHE A 109 1.51 24.95 12.39
N GLN A 110 2.48 25.30 13.23
CA GLN A 110 3.83 24.72 13.22
C GLN A 110 3.89 23.51 14.17
N MET A 111 3.71 22.29 13.66
CA MET A 111 4.06 21.07 14.40
C MET A 111 5.48 20.65 14.03
N LYS A 112 6.40 20.76 14.99
CA LYS A 112 7.84 20.54 14.81
C LYS A 112 8.15 19.04 14.90
N LEU A 113 8.45 18.40 13.78
CA LEU A 113 9.12 17.10 13.72
C LEU A 113 10.37 17.26 12.86
N GLU A 114 11.53 17.06 13.48
CA GLU A 114 12.84 17.17 12.86
C GLU A 114 13.09 15.99 11.91
N ALA A 115 12.64 16.14 10.66
CA ALA A 115 13.25 15.57 9.45
C ALA A 115 12.51 16.10 8.21
N TYR A 116 13.23 16.89 7.41
CA TYR A 116 13.05 17.29 6.00
C TYR A 116 11.77 16.89 5.21
N TYR A 117 10.57 17.18 5.71
CA TYR A 117 9.34 17.10 4.92
C TYR A 117 8.39 18.25 5.28
N SER A 118 7.99 19.03 4.28
CA SER A 118 6.92 20.02 4.43
C SER A 118 5.61 19.39 4.00
N ILE A 119 4.71 19.18 4.97
CA ILE A 119 3.33 18.73 4.73
C ILE A 119 2.47 19.98 4.52
N SER A 120 1.72 20.03 3.44
CA SER A 120 0.63 21.01 3.27
C SER A 120 -0.69 20.26 3.21
N GLU A 121 -1.55 20.52 4.19
CA GLU A 121 -2.88 19.93 4.32
C GLU A 121 -3.89 20.84 3.62
N ILE A 122 -4.67 20.30 2.67
CA ILE A 122 -5.81 21.02 2.06
C ILE A 122 -7.07 20.51 2.74
N THR A 123 -7.66 21.33 3.61
CA THR A 123 -8.92 21.02 4.27
C THR A 123 -10.11 21.26 3.32
N GLY A 124 -10.59 20.15 2.78
CA GLY A 124 -11.89 19.94 2.15
C GLY A 124 -12.22 18.46 2.33
N ASN A 125 -13.50 18.06 2.21
CA ASN A 125 -14.03 16.74 2.62
C ASN A 125 -13.45 15.49 1.88
N THR A 126 -12.36 15.68 1.14
CA THR A 126 -11.58 14.70 0.38
C THR A 126 -10.14 15.22 0.35
N GLY A 127 -9.33 14.86 1.35
CA GLY A 127 -7.91 15.24 1.42
C GLY A 127 -7.04 14.30 0.60
N PHE A 128 -6.23 14.85 -0.32
CA PHE A 128 -5.11 14.15 -0.96
C PHE A 128 -3.80 14.60 -0.33
N LEU A 129 -2.92 13.65 0.01
CA LEU A 129 -1.59 13.90 0.55
C LEU A 129 -0.58 13.87 -0.60
N ILE A 130 0.09 15.00 -0.86
CA ILE A 130 1.26 15.02 -1.75
C ILE A 130 2.51 15.11 -0.89
N ILE A 131 3.29 14.03 -0.88
CA ILE A 131 4.60 13.97 -0.23
C ILE A 131 5.64 14.42 -1.25
N ASN A 132 6.30 15.56 -1.00
CA ASN A 132 7.45 16.00 -1.80
C ASN A 132 8.73 15.48 -1.14
N GLU A 133 9.49 14.63 -1.84
CA GLU A 133 10.89 14.38 -1.53
C GLU A 133 11.73 15.53 -2.08
N TYR A 134 12.39 16.28 -1.20
CA TYR A 134 13.46 17.19 -1.61
C TYR A 134 14.79 16.42 -1.57
N PHE A 135 15.27 15.97 -2.73
CA PHE A 135 16.68 15.63 -2.87
C PHE A 135 17.49 16.93 -2.92
N SER A 136 18.25 17.21 -1.87
CA SER A 136 19.29 18.25 -1.90
C SER A 136 20.55 17.67 -2.54
N ASP A 137 20.80 18.02 -3.80
CA ASP A 137 22.09 17.74 -4.45
C ASP A 137 23.06 18.86 -4.04
N GLU A 138 23.81 18.65 -2.94
CA GLU A 138 24.97 19.46 -2.60
C GLU A 138 26.11 19.16 -3.59
N ARG A 139 26.02 19.66 -4.83
CA ARG A 139 27.20 19.95 -5.66
C ARG A 139 26.92 21.07 -6.64
N SER A 140 27.41 22.25 -6.26
CA SER A 140 28.11 23.24 -7.10
C SER A 140 27.70 24.63 -6.61
N GLN A 141 28.58 25.25 -5.83
CA GLN A 141 28.97 26.68 -5.84
C GLN A 141 29.75 26.93 -4.53
N VAL A 142 31.06 26.60 -4.52
CA VAL A 142 32.21 27.52 -4.41
C VAL A 142 33.42 26.79 -4.97
#